data_AF-A0A3L6ZU31-F1
#
_entry.id   AF-A0A3L6ZU31-F1
#
_cell.length_a   1.000
_cell.length_b   1.000
_cell.length_c   1.000
_cell.angle_alpha   90.00
_cell.angle_beta   90.00
_cell.angle_gamma   90.00
#
_symmetry.space_group_name_H-M   'P 1'
#
loop_
_entity.id
_entity.type
_entity.pdbx_description
1 polymer ?
#
loop_
_entity_poly.entity_id
_entity_poly.type
_entity_poly.pdbx_seq_one_letter_code
_entity_poly.pdbx_strand_id
1 'polypeptide(L)'
;MTATPPTTTARAPRRTVLIAYGVLIAIGAAFAVGAAVSYPLLLENSQVGPGLMPLVAGSALVLVGLLLVRQELTTGSVLEGDGAAVDTSGEDIAKRRRTHRKLLSVMGLTVVAAALIPVLGLLPVMSMLVFVLSVFVERRPWWQALLVAIAAFVVAYVIFVAVLMTPLPFGIFNPDVWSRL
;
A
#
# COMPACT_ATOMS: atom_id res chain seq x y z
N MET A 1 -50.35 13.19 18.36
CA MET A 1 -49.75 12.84 17.06
C MET A 1 -48.55 13.74 16.83
N THR A 2 -47.36 13.31 17.26
CA THR A 2 -46.10 14.06 17.10
C THR A 2 -45.43 13.55 15.83
N ALA A 3 -45.42 14.37 14.78
CA ALA A 3 -44.72 14.06 13.53
C ALA A 3 -43.21 14.12 13.77
N THR A 4 -42.52 13.00 13.55
CA THR A 4 -41.05 12.91 13.55
C THR A 4 -40.51 13.67 12.33
N PRO A 5 -39.50 14.55 12.48
CA PRO A 5 -38.93 15.26 11.34
C PRO A 5 -38.20 14.29 10.39
N PRO A 6 -38.20 14.55 9.07
CA PRO A 6 -37.50 13.72 8.11
C PRO A 6 -35.99 13.80 8.34
N THR A 7 -35.36 12.66 8.57
CA THR A 7 -33.90 12.51 8.59
C THR A 7 -33.37 12.77 7.18
N THR A 8 -32.75 13.92 6.97
CA THR A 8 -32.04 14.26 5.72
C THR A 8 -30.86 13.31 5.54
N THR A 9 -31.00 12.31 4.67
CA THR A 9 -29.91 11.46 4.21
C THR A 9 -28.87 12.32 3.48
N ALA A 10 -27.73 12.53 4.12
CA ALA A 10 -26.62 13.31 3.56
C ALA A 10 -25.98 12.55 2.41
N ARG A 11 -26.45 12.82 1.18
CA ARG A 11 -25.86 12.33 -0.07
C ARG A 11 -24.38 12.72 -0.13
N ALA A 12 -23.47 11.76 0.02
CA ALA A 12 -22.04 12.02 -0.22
C ALA A 12 -21.86 12.64 -1.62
N PRO A 13 -20.97 13.65 -1.80
CA PRO A 13 -20.83 14.32 -3.08
C PRO A 13 -20.27 13.33 -4.11
N ARG A 14 -21.13 12.88 -5.03
CA ARG A 14 -20.83 11.94 -6.15
C ARG A 14 -19.50 12.22 -6.86
N ARG A 15 -19.06 13.47 -6.89
CA ARG A 15 -17.76 13.88 -7.46
C ARG A 15 -16.56 13.23 -6.75
N THR A 16 -16.55 13.20 -5.42
CA THR A 16 -15.43 12.62 -4.65
C THR A 16 -15.30 11.12 -4.90
N VAL A 17 -16.43 10.43 -5.02
CA VAL A 17 -16.51 9.00 -5.33
C VAL A 17 -15.98 8.70 -6.73
N LEU A 18 -16.43 9.47 -7.72
CA LEU A 18 -15.96 9.33 -9.10
C LEU A 18 -14.46 9.65 -9.24
N ILE A 19 -13.94 10.63 -8.49
CA ILE A 19 -12.51 10.92 -8.43
C ILE A 19 -11.75 9.72 -7.87
N ALA A 20 -12.22 9.10 -6.79
CA ALA A 20 -11.57 7.93 -6.20
C ALA A 20 -11.52 6.74 -7.17
N TYR A 21 -12.63 6.44 -7.86
CA TYR A 21 -12.65 5.38 -8.88
C TYR A 21 -11.79 5.72 -10.10
N GLY A 22 -11.79 6.99 -10.52
CA GLY A 22 -10.92 7.48 -11.60
C GLY A 22 -9.44 7.30 -11.27
N VAL A 23 -9.03 7.59 -10.03
CA VAL A 23 -7.66 7.36 -9.55
C VAL A 23 -7.32 5.87 -9.56
N LEU A 24 -8.25 5.00 -9.11
CA LEU A 24 -8.06 3.55 -9.15
C LEU A 24 -7.83 3.02 -10.57
N ILE A 25 -8.65 3.47 -11.53
CA ILE A 25 -8.52 3.13 -12.94
C ILE A 25 -7.17 3.64 -13.48
N ALA A 26 -6.79 4.88 -13.17
CA ALA A 26 -5.55 5.48 -13.64
C ALA A 26 -4.31 4.70 -13.14
N ILE A 27 -4.30 4.29 -11.87
CA ILE A 27 -3.22 3.48 -11.29
C ILE A 27 -3.17 2.10 -11.97
N GLY A 28 -4.32 1.42 -12.12
CA GLY A 28 -4.38 0.12 -12.80
C GLY A 28 -3.89 0.19 -14.25
N ALA A 29 -4.30 1.24 -14.99
CA ALA A 29 -3.87 1.48 -16.35
C ALA A 29 -2.36 1.77 -16.44
N ALA A 30 -1.83 2.60 -15.53
CA ALA A 30 -0.39 2.86 -15.46
C ALA A 30 0.40 1.57 -15.20
N PHE A 31 -0.09 0.68 -14.34
CA PHE A 31 0.54 -0.61 -14.07
C PHE A 31 0.50 -1.54 -15.30
N ALA A 32 -0.65 -1.64 -15.98
CA ALA A 32 -0.80 -2.48 -17.16
C ALA A 32 0.05 -2.00 -18.35
N VAL A 33 0.05 -0.68 -18.60
CA VAL A 33 0.83 -0.07 -19.68
C VAL A 33 2.31 -0.08 -19.37
N GLY A 34 2.71 0.26 -18.14
CA GLY A 34 4.10 0.20 -17.70
C GLY A 34 4.67 -1.22 -17.83
N ALA A 35 3.87 -2.23 -17.49
CA ALA A 35 4.27 -3.62 -17.66
C ALA A 35 4.45 -4.01 -19.14
N ALA A 36 3.53 -3.60 -20.00
CA ALA A 36 3.58 -3.90 -21.44
C ALA A 36 4.77 -3.23 -22.14
N VAL A 37 5.19 -2.05 -21.68
CA VAL A 37 6.31 -1.29 -22.28
C VAL A 37 7.66 -1.71 -21.71
N SER A 38 7.72 -2.04 -20.42
CA SER A 38 9.00 -2.32 -19.73
C SER A 38 9.40 -3.79 -19.70
N TYR A 39 8.47 -4.73 -19.87
CA TYR A 39 8.75 -6.16 -19.71
C TYR A 39 8.19 -7.01 -20.85
N PRO A 40 8.93 -8.02 -21.34
CA PRO A 40 8.40 -8.96 -22.31
C PRO A 40 7.26 -9.77 -21.68
N LEU A 41 6.14 -9.88 -22.41
CA LEU A 41 4.93 -10.58 -21.95
C LEU A 41 5.07 -12.10 -22.08
N LEU A 42 5.82 -12.58 -23.08
CA LEU A 42 6.10 -13.99 -23.30
C LEU A 42 7.59 -14.13 -23.60
N LEU A 43 8.26 -15.09 -22.96
CA LEU A 43 9.62 -15.46 -23.32
C LEU A 43 9.59 -16.49 -24.46
N GLU A 44 10.69 -16.57 -25.22
CA GLU A 44 10.88 -17.50 -26.35
C GLU A 44 10.64 -18.98 -25.99
N ASN A 45 10.68 -19.33 -24.70
CA ASN A 45 10.45 -20.67 -24.18
C ASN A 45 8.98 -20.98 -23.84
N SER A 46 8.01 -20.16 -24.29
CA SER A 46 6.59 -20.21 -23.87
C SER A 46 6.37 -20.03 -22.36
N GLN A 47 7.36 -19.48 -21.64
CA GLN A 47 7.22 -19.12 -20.24
C GLN A 47 6.54 -17.75 -20.10
N VAL A 48 5.66 -17.67 -19.10
CA VAL A 48 4.96 -16.44 -18.71
C VAL A 48 6.00 -15.39 -18.35
N GLY A 49 6.04 -14.30 -19.12
CA GLY A 49 6.97 -13.22 -18.87
C GLY A 49 6.64 -12.44 -17.61
N PRO A 50 7.64 -11.80 -16.98
CA PRO A 50 7.45 -11.04 -15.75
C PRO A 50 6.47 -9.87 -15.93
N GLY A 51 6.20 -9.44 -17.17
CA GLY A 51 5.20 -8.43 -17.49
C GLY A 51 3.75 -8.91 -17.40
N LEU A 52 3.46 -10.21 -17.47
CA LEU A 52 2.09 -10.72 -17.44
C LEU A 52 1.42 -10.55 -16.07
N MET A 53 2.15 -10.77 -14.98
CA MET A 53 1.59 -10.64 -13.62
C MET A 53 1.13 -9.19 -13.33
N PRO A 54 1.96 -8.16 -13.54
CA PRO A 54 1.51 -6.76 -13.42
C PRO A 54 0.42 -6.38 -14.42
N LEU A 55 0.44 -6.94 -15.64
CA LEU A 55 -0.58 -6.67 -16.66
C LEU A 55 -1.96 -7.22 -16.25
N VAL A 56 -2.01 -8.43 -15.72
CA VAL A 56 -3.25 -9.03 -15.18
C VAL A 56 -3.75 -8.25 -13.97
N ALA A 57 -2.87 -7.90 -13.03
CA ALA A 57 -3.25 -7.11 -11.86
C ALA A 57 -3.77 -5.70 -12.25
N GLY A 58 -3.06 -5.00 -13.15
CA GLY A 58 -3.44 -3.68 -13.62
C GLY A 58 -4.75 -3.69 -14.42
N SER A 59 -4.93 -4.67 -15.31
CA SER A 59 -6.18 -4.84 -16.07
C SER A 59 -7.36 -5.21 -15.17
N ALA A 60 -7.17 -6.07 -14.17
CA ALA A 60 -8.21 -6.36 -13.17
C ALA A 60 -8.62 -5.10 -12.38
N LEU A 61 -7.66 -4.27 -11.97
CA LEU A 61 -7.92 -2.98 -11.30
C LEU A 61 -8.74 -2.02 -12.18
N VAL A 62 -8.39 -1.92 -13.47
CA VAL A 62 -9.14 -1.11 -14.44
C VAL A 62 -10.58 -1.64 -14.58
N LEU A 63 -10.75 -2.96 -14.71
CA LEU A 63 -12.07 -3.58 -14.83
C LEU A 63 -12.93 -3.32 -13.59
N VAL A 64 -12.39 -3.52 -12.40
CA VAL A 64 -13.10 -3.25 -11.14
C VAL A 64 -13.45 -1.77 -11.02
N GLY A 65 -12.53 -0.87 -11.33
CA GLY A 65 -12.79 0.57 -11.30
C GLY A 65 -13.90 0.99 -12.28
N LEU A 66 -13.90 0.45 -13.49
CA LEU A 66 -14.95 0.70 -14.49
C LEU A 66 -16.31 0.12 -14.03
N LEU A 67 -16.32 -1.06 -13.44
CA LEU A 67 -17.53 -1.66 -12.87
C LEU A 67 -18.10 -0.80 -11.75
N LEU A 68 -17.26 -0.28 -10.85
CA LEU A 68 -17.68 0.62 -9.77
C LEU A 68 -18.23 1.94 -10.31
N VAL A 69 -17.60 2.54 -11.33
CA VAL A 69 -18.12 3.74 -12.00
C VAL A 69 -19.48 3.46 -12.65
N ARG A 70 -19.60 2.33 -13.35
CA ARG A 70 -20.86 1.93 -14.00
C ARG A 70 -21.96 1.66 -12.96
N GLN A 71 -21.63 1.03 -11.84
CA GLN A 71 -22.56 0.71 -10.78
C GLN A 71 -23.02 1.98 -10.03
N GLU A 72 -22.12 2.94 -9.82
CA GLU A 72 -22.46 4.26 -9.27
C GLU A 72 -23.35 5.08 -10.21
N LEU A 73 -23.12 5.00 -11.52
CA LEU A 73 -23.95 5.66 -12.54
C LEU A 73 -25.34 5.03 -12.68
N THR A 74 -25.44 3.71 -12.56
CA THR A 74 -26.70 2.96 -12.80
C THR A 74 -27.54 2.79 -11.55
N THR A 75 -26.91 2.48 -10.41
CA THR A 75 -27.61 2.13 -9.16
C THR A 75 -27.54 3.28 -8.16
N GLY A 76 -26.54 4.16 -8.26
CA GLY A 76 -26.40 5.34 -7.40
C GLY A 76 -26.23 5.04 -5.92
N SER A 77 -25.93 3.78 -5.55
CA SER A 77 -26.10 3.24 -4.20
C SER A 77 -24.91 2.42 -3.68
N VAL A 78 -23.80 2.31 -4.41
CA VAL A 78 -22.72 1.36 -4.03
C VAL A 78 -22.09 1.71 -2.68
N LEU A 79 -22.13 2.99 -2.30
CA LEU A 79 -21.57 3.48 -1.05
C LEU A 79 -22.61 3.89 0.00
N GLU A 80 -23.91 3.86 -0.32
CA GLU A 80 -24.96 4.07 0.70
C GLU A 80 -24.92 2.93 1.75
N GLY A 81 -24.50 1.72 1.33
CA GLY A 81 -24.40 0.53 2.20
C GLY A 81 -23.09 0.35 2.97
N ASP A 82 -22.01 1.07 2.63
CA ASP A 82 -20.68 0.84 3.25
C ASP A 82 -20.05 2.12 3.85
N GLY A 83 -20.75 3.26 3.80
CA GLY A 83 -20.21 4.52 4.33
C GLY A 83 -21.19 5.64 4.66
N ALA A 84 -22.51 5.43 4.55
CA ALA A 84 -23.50 6.52 4.65
C ALA A 84 -24.43 6.44 5.88
N ALA A 85 -23.99 5.81 6.96
CA ALA A 85 -24.52 6.08 8.30
C ALA A 85 -23.39 6.67 9.17
N VAL A 86 -22.85 7.82 8.77
CA VAL A 86 -21.88 8.58 9.57
C VAL A 86 -22.63 9.64 10.35
N ASP A 87 -23.03 9.26 11.56
CA ASP A 87 -23.51 10.18 12.57
C ASP A 87 -22.44 11.25 12.81
N THR A 88 -22.77 12.50 12.49
CA THR A 88 -21.80 13.59 12.39
C THR A 88 -21.64 14.24 13.76
N SER A 89 -20.99 13.53 14.68
CA SER A 89 -20.57 14.07 15.97
C SER A 89 -19.16 14.69 15.85
N GLY A 90 -18.90 15.81 16.55
CA GLY A 90 -17.61 16.52 16.49
C GLY A 90 -16.40 15.70 16.99
N GLU A 91 -16.63 14.66 17.80
CA GLU A 91 -15.59 13.74 18.27
C GLU A 91 -15.09 12.80 17.17
N ASP A 92 -15.96 12.39 16.25
CA ASP A 92 -15.61 11.45 15.17
C ASP A 92 -14.66 12.07 14.12
N ILE A 93 -14.78 13.39 13.89
CA ILE A 93 -13.90 14.12 12.96
C ILE A 93 -12.45 14.16 13.48
N ALA A 94 -12.28 14.42 14.78
CA ALA A 94 -10.96 14.48 15.40
C ALA A 94 -10.29 13.09 15.45
N LYS A 95 -11.07 12.03 15.70
CA LYS A 95 -10.60 10.64 15.70
C LYS A 95 -10.22 10.20 14.28
N ARG A 96 -11.06 10.50 13.27
CA ARG A 96 -10.76 10.25 11.85
C ARG A 96 -9.50 10.95 11.38
N ARG A 97 -9.28 12.21 11.78
CA ARG A 97 -8.08 12.96 11.38
C ARG A 97 -6.79 12.36 11.94
N ARG A 98 -6.82 11.81 13.16
CA ARG A 98 -5.67 11.09 13.74
C ARG A 98 -5.43 9.76 13.01
N THR A 99 -6.48 8.98 12.75
CA THR A 99 -6.37 7.73 12.00
C THR A 99 -5.86 7.97 10.59
N HIS A 100 -6.38 8.98 9.90
CA HIS A 100 -5.95 9.36 8.56
C HIS A 100 -4.48 9.78 8.51
N ARG A 101 -4.01 10.58 9.49
CA ARG A 101 -2.58 10.90 9.62
C ARG A 101 -1.72 9.67 9.90
N LYS A 102 -2.21 8.73 10.72
CA LYS A 102 -1.50 7.47 10.99
C LYS A 102 -1.39 6.62 9.72
N LEU A 103 -2.47 6.50 8.94
CA LEU A 103 -2.48 5.80 7.66
C LEU A 103 -1.56 6.46 6.63
N LEU A 104 -1.60 7.80 6.50
CA LEU A 104 -0.67 8.54 5.63
C LEU A 104 0.77 8.37 6.07
N SER A 105 1.04 8.35 7.38
CA SER A 105 2.38 8.10 7.91
C SER A 105 2.85 6.69 7.59
N VAL A 106 1.99 5.67 7.69
CA VAL A 106 2.34 4.28 7.35
C VAL A 106 2.58 4.16 5.85
N MET A 107 1.69 4.70 5.02
CA MET A 107 1.86 4.72 3.56
C MET A 107 3.17 5.41 3.17
N GLY A 108 3.41 6.62 3.69
CA GLY A 108 4.64 7.37 3.43
C GLY A 108 5.88 6.61 3.90
N LEU A 109 5.84 6.00 5.08
CA LEU A 109 6.94 5.20 5.60
C LEU A 109 7.24 3.98 4.72
N THR A 110 6.21 3.28 4.23
CA THR A 110 6.40 2.14 3.34
C THR A 110 7.01 2.54 2.00
N VAL A 111 6.62 3.69 1.43
CA VAL A 111 7.19 4.20 0.18
C VAL A 111 8.65 4.61 0.38
N VAL A 112 8.95 5.32 1.46
CA VAL A 112 10.34 5.70 1.81
C VAL A 112 11.19 4.45 2.02
N ALA A 113 10.70 3.47 2.77
CA ALA A 113 11.40 2.21 2.98
C ALA A 113 11.68 1.50 1.65
N ALA A 114 10.68 1.36 0.77
CA ALA A 114 10.86 0.77 -0.55
C ALA A 114 11.93 1.50 -1.38
N ALA A 115 11.95 2.83 -1.34
CA ALA A 115 12.97 3.64 -2.02
C ALA A 115 14.38 3.51 -1.39
N LEU A 116 14.47 3.14 -0.11
CA LEU A 116 15.72 2.89 0.59
C LEU A 116 16.31 1.49 0.29
N ILE A 117 15.51 0.51 -0.17
CA ILE A 117 15.97 -0.87 -0.43
C ILE A 117 17.16 -0.92 -1.41
N PRO A 118 17.15 -0.20 -2.56
CA PRO A 118 18.29 -0.22 -3.49
C PRO A 118 19.59 0.33 -2.87
N VAL A 119 19.47 1.22 -1.87
CA VAL A 119 20.59 1.94 -1.27
C VAL A 119 21.14 1.18 -0.06
N LEU A 120 20.29 0.87 0.91
CA LEU A 120 20.68 0.26 2.18
C LEU A 120 20.62 -1.27 2.16
N GLY A 121 19.95 -1.85 1.17
CA GLY A 121 19.66 -3.27 1.12
C GLY A 121 18.40 -3.68 1.89
N LEU A 122 17.93 -4.89 1.66
CA LEU A 122 16.64 -5.36 2.18
C LEU A 122 16.62 -5.49 3.71
N LEU A 123 17.67 -6.08 4.29
CA LEU A 123 17.70 -6.38 5.73
C LEU A 123 17.68 -5.11 6.60
N PRO A 124 18.52 -4.08 6.36
CA PRO A 124 18.50 -2.86 7.17
C PRO A 124 17.17 -2.11 7.06
N VAL A 125 16.59 -2.07 5.86
CA VAL A 125 15.30 -1.42 5.62
C VAL A 125 14.17 -2.13 6.36
N MET A 126 14.14 -3.46 6.36
CA MET A 126 13.11 -4.23 7.07
C MET A 126 13.20 -4.00 8.58
N SER A 127 14.40 -4.02 9.15
CA SER A 127 14.60 -3.74 10.57
C SER A 127 14.25 -2.30 10.94
N MET A 128 14.58 -1.35 10.07
CA MET A 128 14.18 0.05 10.26
C MET A 128 12.66 0.22 10.17
N LEU A 129 11.99 -0.50 9.27
CA LEU A 129 10.54 -0.47 9.14
C LEU A 129 9.86 -1.08 10.38
N VAL A 130 10.36 -2.21 10.90
CA VAL A 130 9.89 -2.81 12.16
C VAL A 130 10.13 -1.87 13.34
N PHE A 131 11.31 -1.25 13.43
CA PHE A 131 11.64 -0.28 14.46
C PHE A 131 10.67 0.90 14.45
N VAL A 132 10.51 1.55 13.29
CA VAL A 132 9.65 2.72 13.15
C VAL A 132 8.19 2.33 13.41
N LEU A 133 7.74 1.14 12.97
CA LEU A 133 6.41 0.64 13.27
C LEU A 133 6.21 0.43 14.78
N SER A 134 7.12 -0.23 15.48
CA SER A 134 7.00 -0.40 16.94
C SER A 134 7.06 0.94 17.71
N VAL A 135 7.87 1.90 17.27
CA VAL A 135 7.95 3.23 17.94
C VAL A 135 6.71 4.07 17.65
N PHE A 136 6.34 4.25 16.38
CA PHE A 136 5.28 5.18 15.99
C PHE A 136 3.89 4.56 16.03
N VAL A 137 3.74 3.31 15.61
CA VAL A 137 2.42 2.65 15.53
C VAL A 137 2.06 1.99 16.84
N GLU A 138 2.99 1.31 17.50
CA GLU A 138 2.75 0.61 18.77
C GLU A 138 3.02 1.47 20.01
N ARG A 139 3.63 2.66 19.86
CA ARG A 139 4.02 3.56 20.97
C ARG A 139 4.85 2.87 22.05
N ARG A 140 5.63 1.85 21.69
CA ARG A 140 6.51 1.16 22.65
C ARG A 140 7.72 2.03 22.99
N PRO A 141 8.26 1.92 24.22
CA PRO A 141 9.49 2.63 24.57
C PRO A 141 10.61 2.20 23.61
N TRP A 142 11.38 3.19 23.14
CA TRP A 142 12.40 3.05 22.09
C TRP A 142 13.39 1.89 22.30
N TRP A 143 13.73 1.55 23.54
CA TRP A 143 14.57 0.38 23.88
C TRP A 143 13.93 -0.97 23.52
N GLN A 144 12.62 -1.14 23.77
CA GLN A 144 11.90 -2.37 23.39
C GLN A 144 11.78 -2.46 21.87
N ALA A 145 11.52 -1.34 21.20
CA ALA A 145 11.48 -1.30 19.75
C ALA A 145 12.85 -1.63 19.14
N LEU A 146 13.94 -1.14 19.74
CA LEU A 146 15.31 -1.45 19.30
C LEU A 146 15.61 -2.94 19.46
N LEU A 147 15.23 -3.55 20.59
CA LEU A 147 15.42 -4.99 20.82
C LEU A 147 14.63 -5.82 19.79
N VAL A 148 13.37 -5.45 19.52
CA VAL A 148 12.54 -6.11 18.49
C VAL A 148 13.15 -5.93 17.10
N ALA A 149 13.67 -4.74 16.76
CA ALA A 149 14.29 -4.48 15.47
C ALA A 149 15.59 -5.28 15.26
N ILE A 150 16.43 -5.36 16.29
CA ILE A 150 17.64 -6.19 16.29
C ILE A 150 17.27 -7.67 16.16
N ALA A 151 16.29 -8.14 16.94
CA ALA A 151 15.81 -9.51 16.85
C ALA A 151 15.27 -9.83 15.45
N ALA A 152 14.45 -8.94 14.88
CA ALA A 152 13.95 -9.08 13.52
C ALA A 152 15.08 -9.09 12.47
N PHE A 153 16.10 -8.25 12.64
CA PHE A 153 17.29 -8.26 11.78
C PHE A 153 17.99 -9.62 11.80
N VAL A 154 18.29 -10.13 12.99
CA VAL A 154 19.01 -11.39 13.19
C VAL A 154 18.22 -12.56 12.62
N VAL A 155 16.92 -12.63 12.91
CA VAL A 155 16.05 -13.70 12.40
C VAL A 155 15.98 -13.65 10.87
N ALA A 156 15.79 -12.47 10.28
CA ALA A 156 15.76 -12.32 8.83
C ALA A 156 17.11 -12.70 8.19
N TYR A 157 18.24 -12.30 8.80
CA TYR A 157 19.57 -12.69 8.33
C TYR A 157 19.75 -14.21 8.34
N VAL A 158 19.39 -14.88 9.45
CA VAL A 158 19.51 -16.34 9.56
C VAL A 158 18.66 -17.03 8.49
N ILE A 159 17.40 -16.61 8.33
CA ILE A 159 16.51 -17.23 7.35
C ILE A 159 17.01 -17.01 5.92
N PHE A 160 17.29 -15.77 5.52
CA PHE A 160 17.59 -15.48 4.12
C PHE A 160 19.03 -15.80 3.72
N VAL A 161 20.00 -15.51 4.60
CA VAL A 161 21.43 -15.73 4.30
C VAL A 161 21.85 -17.15 4.67
N ALA A 162 21.58 -17.58 5.90
CA ALA A 162 22.11 -18.85 6.40
C ALA A 162 21.29 -20.07 5.97
N VAL A 163 19.94 -19.95 5.92
CA VAL A 163 19.06 -21.09 5.57
C VAL A 163 18.71 -21.11 4.08
N LEU A 164 18.25 -19.99 3.52
CA LEU A 164 17.77 -19.93 2.14
C LEU A 164 18.85 -19.59 1.10
N MET A 165 20.07 -19.25 1.54
CA MET A 165 21.20 -18.83 0.67
C MET A 165 20.80 -17.88 -0.46
N THR A 166 19.80 -17.03 -0.23
CA THR A 166 19.25 -16.20 -1.29
C THR A 166 20.14 -14.97 -1.46
N PRO A 167 20.54 -14.60 -2.68
CA PRO A 167 21.31 -13.38 -2.90
C PRO A 167 20.44 -12.17 -2.55
N LEU A 168 20.66 -11.63 -1.35
CA LEU A 168 19.97 -10.45 -0.87
C LEU A 168 20.59 -9.21 -1.51
N PRO A 169 19.78 -8.21 -1.89
CA PRO A 169 20.33 -6.92 -2.26
C PRO A 169 20.93 -6.29 -0.99
N PHE A 170 22.26 -6.30 -0.89
CA PHE A 170 23.01 -5.70 0.21
C PHE A 170 23.26 -4.19 0.01
N GLY A 171 22.78 -3.59 -1.08
CA GLY A 171 22.98 -2.17 -1.37
C GLY A 171 24.47 -1.79 -1.30
N ILE A 172 24.80 -0.71 -0.59
CA ILE A 172 26.17 -0.22 -0.35
C ILE A 172 27.02 -1.21 0.49
N PHE A 173 26.38 -2.14 1.20
CA PHE A 173 27.08 -3.18 1.98
C PHE A 173 27.50 -4.38 1.12
N ASN A 174 27.33 -4.32 -0.21
CA ASN A 174 27.85 -5.35 -1.08
C ASN A 174 29.40 -5.26 -1.13
N PRO A 175 30.15 -6.31 -0.71
CA PRO A 175 31.61 -6.33 -0.78
C PRO A 175 32.17 -6.09 -2.20
N ASP A 176 31.41 -6.39 -3.26
CA ASP A 176 31.81 -6.16 -4.65
C ASP A 176 32.02 -4.68 -5.01
N VAL A 177 31.36 -3.77 -4.27
CA VAL A 177 31.49 -2.31 -4.46
C VAL A 177 32.81 -1.81 -3.88
N TRP A 178 33.25 -2.41 -2.77
CA TRP A 178 34.49 -2.06 -2.09
C TRP A 178 35.73 -2.64 -2.78
N SER A 179 35.60 -3.71 -3.56
CA SER A 179 36.71 -4.27 -4.34
C SER A 179 37.04 -3.49 -5.63
N ARG A 180 36.22 -2.50 -5.99
CA ARG A 180 36.40 -1.66 -7.19
C ARG A 180 36.86 -0.22 -6.87
N LEU A 181 37.00 0.09 -5.59
CA LEU A 181 37.55 1.34 -5.05
C LEU A 181 38.97 1.09 -4.54
#